data_AF-A0A2V7JP92-F1
#
_entry.id   AF-A0A2V7JP92-F1
#
_cell.length_a   1.000
_cell.length_b   1.000
_cell.length_c   1.000
_cell.angle_alpha   90.00
_cell.angle_beta   90.00
_cell.angle_gamma   90.00
#
_symmetry.space_group_name_H-M   'P 1'
#
loop_
_entity.id
_entity.type
_entity.pdbx_description
1 polymer ?
#
loop_
_entity_poly.entity_id
_entity_poly.type
_entity_poly.pdbx_seq_one_letter_code
_entity_poly.pdbx_strand_id
1 'polypeptide(L)' 'MLVSLSKKIREQGGELRLANLNDDLQTLFELTKLDTLFQISDTRERALESF' A
#
# COMPACT_ATOMS: atom_id res chain seq x y z
N MET A 1 7.43 -7.81 -7.85
CA MET A 1 8.48 -6.83 -7.46
C MET A 1 8.01 -5.81 -6.40
N LEU A 2 6.70 -5.50 -6.31
CA LEU A 2 6.14 -4.56 -5.33
C LEU A 2 6.36 -4.98 -3.86
N VAL A 3 6.13 -6.26 -3.55
CA VAL A 3 6.34 -6.83 -2.21
C VAL A 3 7.81 -6.82 -1.77
N SER A 4 8.74 -7.02 -2.70
CA SER A 4 10.18 -7.00 -2.39
C SER A 4 10.65 -5.58 -2.07
N LEU A 5 10.13 -4.58 -2.78
CA LEU A 5 10.41 -3.17 -2.50
C LEU A 5 9.83 -2.75 -1.15
N SER A 6 8.60 -3.15 -0.86
CA SER A 6 7.94 -2.81 0.41
C SER A 6 8.65 -3.39 1.61
N LYS A 7 9.14 -4.64 1.50
CA LYS A 7 9.99 -5.25 2.53
C LYS A 7 11.27 -4.45 2.76
N LYS A 8 11.98 -4.06 1.70
CA LYS A 8 13.21 -3.25 1.81
C LYS A 8 12.98 -1.89 2.47
N ILE A 9 11.89 -1.21 2.12
CA ILE A 9 11.53 0.09 2.71
C ILE A 9 11.23 -0.09 4.20
N ARG A 10 10.49 -1.13 4.55
CA ARG A 10 10.12 -1.46 5.94
C ARG A 10 11.33 -1.87 6.79
N GLU A 11 12.29 -2.58 6.21
CA GLU A 11 13.60 -2.89 6.84
C GLU A 11 14.41 -1.63 7.16
N GLN A 12 14.23 -0.55 6.39
CA GLN A 12 14.85 0.75 6.64
C GLN A 12 14.03 1.65 7.58
N GLY A 13 12.95 1.13 8.17
CA GLY A 13 12.03 1.88 9.03
C GLY A 13 11.07 2.82 8.27
N GLY A 14 11.02 2.72 6.95
CA GLY A 14 10.04 3.43 6.13
C GLY A 14 8.72 2.68 6.00
N GLU A 15 7.71 3.36 5.49
CA GLU A 15 6.41 2.77 5.19
C GLU A 15 6.05 3.02 3.73
N LEU A 16 5.55 1.99 3.04
CA LEU A 16 5.02 2.14 1.69
C LEU A 16 3.50 2.22 1.76
N ARG A 17 2.95 3.36 1.31
CA ARG A 17 1.51 3.58 1.21
C ARG A 17 1.09 3.65 -0.26
N LEU A 18 -0.08 3.12 -0.57
CA LEU A 18 -0.69 3.16 -1.89
C LEU A 18 -1.92 4.07 -1.83
N ALA A 19 -2.14 4.87 -2.85
CA ALA A 19 -3.31 5.73 -2.95
C ALA A 19 -3.98 5.56 -4.31
N ASN A 20 -5.31 5.67 -4.34
CA ASN A 20 -6.09 5.76 -5.58
C ASN A 20 -5.87 4.56 -6.52
N LEU A 21 -5.90 3.34 -5.96
CA LEU A 21 -5.95 2.11 -6.75
C LEU A 21 -7.26 2.03 -7.52
N ASN A 22 -7.24 1.45 -8.71
CA ASN A 22 -8.48 1.13 -9.42
C ASN A 22 -9.15 -0.11 -8.80
N ASP A 23 -10.43 -0.31 -9.08
CA ASP A 23 -11.25 -1.38 -8.50
C ASP A 23 -10.65 -2.78 -8.72
N ASP A 24 -10.07 -3.02 -9.91
CA ASP A 24 -9.40 -4.29 -10.24
C ASP A 24 -8.19 -4.56 -9.36
N LEU A 25 -7.32 -3.56 -9.14
CA LEU A 25 -6.16 -3.70 -8.25
C LEU A 25 -6.59 -3.82 -6.80
N GLN A 26 -7.63 -3.08 -6.39
CA GLN A 26 -8.15 -3.17 -5.03
C GLN A 26 -8.65 -4.58 -4.73
N THR A 27 -9.45 -5.15 -5.64
CA THR A 27 -9.93 -6.54 -5.57
C THR A 27 -8.76 -7.53 -5.55
N LEU A 28 -7.76 -7.35 -6.41
CA LEU A 28 -6.59 -8.22 -6.45
C LEU A 28 -5.81 -8.20 -5.12
N PHE A 29 -5.65 -7.03 -4.51
CA PHE A 29 -4.95 -6.89 -3.23
C PHE A 29 -5.74 -7.51 -2.07
N GLU A 30 -7.06 -7.36 -2.04
CA GLU A 30 -7.93 -8.01 -1.05
C GLU A 30 -7.92 -9.54 -1.18
N LEU A 31 -7.98 -10.06 -2.42
CA LEU A 31 -7.94 -11.49 -2.71
C LEU A 31 -6.61 -12.12 -2.28
N THR A 32 -5.51 -11.39 -2.48
CA THR A 32 -4.16 -11.85 -2.12
C THR A 32 -3.76 -11.52 -0.69
N LYS A 33 -4.64 -10.89 0.10
CA LYS A 33 -4.37 -10.39 1.46
C LYS A 33 -3.20 -9.39 1.55
N LEU A 34 -2.84 -8.76 0.43
CA LEU A 34 -1.81 -7.73 0.40
C LEU A 34 -2.31 -6.41 0.99
N ASP A 35 -3.62 -6.17 1.00
CA ASP A 35 -4.28 -5.07 1.72
C ASP A 35 -3.89 -5.01 3.21
N THR A 36 -3.55 -6.15 3.83
CA THR A 36 -3.08 -6.18 5.22
C THR A 36 -1.61 -5.77 5.39
N LEU A 37 -0.83 -5.79 4.30
CA LEU A 37 0.60 -5.48 4.28
C LEU A 37 0.90 -4.05 3.84
N PHE A 38 -0.04 -3.40 3.18
CA PHE A 38 0.09 -2.07 2.61
C PHE A 38 -1.02 -1.17 3.13
N GLN A 39 -0.68 0.06 3.54
CA GLN A 39 -1.71 1.04 3.84
C GLN A 39 -2.24 1.60 2.52
N ILE A 40 -3.47 1.22 2.16
CA ILE A 40 -4.15 1.65 0.94
C ILE A 40 -5.15 2.74 1.33
N SER A 41 -5.07 3.90 0.70
CA SER A 41 -6.00 5.02 0.89
C SER A 41 -6.73 5.35 -0.40
N ASP A 42 -7.97 5.85 -0.27
CA ASP A 42 -8.76 6.25 -1.43
C ASP A 42 -8.12 7.42 -2.18
N THR A 43 -7.58 8.40 -1.44
CA THR A 43 -6.99 9.61 -2.01
C THR A 43 -5.55 9.81 -1.57
N ARG A 44 -4.80 10.58 -2.37
CA ARG A 44 -3.41 10.93 -2.06
C ARG A 44 -3.31 11.75 -0.78
N GLU A 45 -4.29 12.62 -0.54
CA GLU A 45 -4.36 13.49 0.63
C GLU A 45 -4.47 12.66 1.91
N ARG A 46 -5.39 11.68 1.96
CA ARG A 46 -5.51 10.76 3.10
C ARG A 46 -4.25 9.92 3.32
N ALA A 47 -3.57 9.51 2.25
CA ALA A 47 -2.31 8.77 2.39
C ALA A 47 -1.20 9.60 3.04
N LEU A 48 -1.26 10.94 2.89
CA LEU A 48 -0.30 11.90 3.44
C LEU A 48 -0.69 12.43 4.83
N GLU A 49 -1.96 12.34 5.24
CA GLU A 49 -2.43 12.84 6.54
C GLU A 49 -1.87 12.08 7.76
N SER A 50 -1.36 10.84 7.58
CA SER A 50 -0.78 10.03 8.67
C SER A 50 0.75 10.18 8.80
N PHE A 51 1.31 11.38 8.66
CA PHE A 51 2.74 11.65 8.90
C PHE A 51 2.97 12.48 10.17
#